data_AF-A0A6B1CQ86-F1
#
_entry.id   AF-A0A6B1CQ86-F1
#
_cell.length_a   1.000
_cell.length_b   1.000
_cell.length_c   1.000
_cell.angle_alpha   90.00
_cell.angle_beta   90.00
_cell.angle_gamma   90.00
#
_symmetry.space_group_name_H-M   'P 1'
#
loop_
_entity.id
_entity.type
_entity.pdbx_description
1 polymer ?
#
loop_
_entity_poly.entity_id
_entity_poly.type
_entity_poly.pdbx_seq_one_letter_code
_entity_poly.pdbx_strand_id
1 'polypeptide(L)' 'MKAEIQTAQDVWPMLTSVVFVPRAEREYQRLVAVLDDLIDVVGEDENHPLASLMEVIGVLIEKYEEEHVPELTEV' A
#
# COMPACT_ATOMS: atom_id res chain seq x y z
N MET A 1 -4.52 0.21 23.49
CA MET A 1 -5.23 -0.64 22.51
C MET A 1 -6.64 -0.19 22.14
N LYS A 2 -7.59 0.06 23.07
CA LYS A 2 -8.98 0.43 22.70
C LYS A 2 -9.08 1.82 22.05
N ALA A 3 -8.23 2.77 22.47
CA ALA A 3 -8.24 4.14 21.95
C ALA A 3 -7.69 4.22 20.53
N GLU A 4 -6.63 3.48 20.23
CA GLU A 4 -5.93 3.45 18.94
C GLU A 4 -6.82 2.81 17.87
N ILE A 5 -7.57 1.76 18.21
CA ILE A 5 -8.56 1.15 17.32
C ILE A 5 -9.76 2.09 17.10
N GLN A 6 -10.18 2.86 18.11
CA GLN A 6 -11.22 3.87 17.93
C GLN A 6 -10.75 4.99 17.00
N THR A 7 -9.53 5.50 17.21
CA THR A 7 -8.91 6.48 16.32
C THR A 7 -8.84 5.94 14.90
N ALA A 8 -8.37 4.70 14.73
CA ALA A 8 -8.31 4.05 13.42
C ALA A 8 -9.71 3.99 12.78
N GLN A 9 -10.74 3.54 13.51
CA GLN A 9 -12.12 3.50 13.02
C GLN A 9 -12.63 4.87 12.56
N ASP A 10 -12.29 5.93 13.28
CA ASP A 10 -12.77 7.29 12.97
C ASP A 10 -12.06 7.88 11.73
N VAL A 11 -10.78 7.57 11.53
CA VAL A 11 -10.02 8.05 10.36
C VAL A 11 -10.10 7.13 9.16
N TRP A 12 -10.45 5.85 9.35
CA TRP A 12 -10.42 4.82 8.31
C TRP A 12 -11.19 5.19 7.05
N PRO A 13 -12.41 5.76 7.10
CA PRO A 13 -13.14 6.16 5.90
C PRO A 13 -12.34 7.06 4.96
N MET A 14 -11.48 7.93 5.51
CA MET A 14 -10.60 8.82 4.75
C MET A 14 -9.42 8.07 4.11
N LEU A 15 -8.98 6.98 4.75
CA LEU A 15 -7.84 6.16 4.32
C LEU A 15 -8.21 5.00 3.41
N THR A 16 -9.51 4.61 3.32
CA THR A 16 -9.98 3.51 2.46
C THR A 16 -9.61 3.65 0.99
N SER A 17 -9.29 4.87 0.57
CA SER A 17 -8.92 5.20 -0.80
C SER A 17 -7.42 5.05 -1.07
N VAL A 18 -6.62 4.91 -0.01
CA VAL A 18 -5.16 4.77 -0.02
C VAL A 18 -4.75 3.35 0.37
N VAL A 19 -5.43 2.76 1.36
CA VAL A 19 -5.14 1.42 1.87
C VAL A 19 -6.34 0.51 1.63
N PHE A 20 -6.21 -0.40 0.67
CA PHE A 20 -7.22 -1.41 0.34
C PHE A 20 -6.55 -2.61 -0.35
N VAL A 21 -7.21 -3.77 -0.30
CA VAL A 21 -6.73 -4.96 -1.04
C VAL A 21 -7.18 -4.83 -2.49
N PRO A 22 -6.27 -4.76 -3.47
CA PRO A 22 -6.63 -4.64 -4.87
C PRO A 22 -7.23 -5.96 -5.38
N ARG A 23 -8.31 -5.87 -6.13
CA ARG A 23 -9.04 -7.00 -6.73
C ARG A 23 -9.18 -6.89 -8.25
N ALA A 24 -8.73 -5.76 -8.81
CA ALA A 24 -8.76 -5.49 -10.24
C ALA A 24 -7.55 -4.64 -10.64
N GLU A 25 -7.20 -4.69 -11.92
CA GLU A 25 -6.05 -3.98 -12.48
C GLU A 25 -6.07 -2.48 -12.18
N ARG A 26 -7.24 -1.85 -12.27
CA ARG A 26 -7.39 -0.42 -11.95
C ARG A 26 -7.04 -0.10 -10.49
N GLU A 27 -7.36 -1.01 -9.58
CA GLU A 27 -7.09 -0.87 -8.15
C GLU A 27 -5.61 -1.09 -7.86
N TYR A 28 -4.99 -2.06 -8.52
CA TYR A 28 -3.54 -2.27 -8.53
C TYR A 28 -2.78 -1.01 -9.00
N GLN A 29 -3.12 -0.48 -10.18
CA GLN A 29 -2.50 0.73 -10.72
C GLN A 29 -2.66 1.95 -9.79
N ARG A 30 -3.76 2.01 -9.04
CA ARG A 30 -3.95 3.04 -8.02
C ARG A 30 -2.98 2.88 -6.85
N LEU A 31 -2.74 1.65 -6.39
CA LEU A 31 -1.76 1.41 -5.33
C LEU A 31 -0.33 1.69 -5.79
N VAL A 32 0.01 1.40 -7.05
CA VAL A 32 1.29 1.78 -7.66
C VAL A 32 1.47 3.30 -7.62
N ALA A 33 0.47 4.07 -8.04
CA ALA A 33 0.54 5.54 -7.97
C ALA A 33 0.66 6.05 -6.52
N VAL A 34 -0.02 5.42 -5.56
CA VAL A 34 0.13 5.74 -4.14
C VAL A 34 1.55 5.43 -3.64
N LEU A 35 2.15 4.33 -4.10
CA LEU A 35 3.52 3.97 -3.73
C LEU A 35 4.52 5.01 -4.26
N ASP A 36 4.35 5.47 -5.51
CA ASP A 36 5.16 6.54 -6.10
C ASP A 36 5.07 7.83 -5.26
N ASP A 37 3.86 8.27 -4.89
CA ASP A 37 3.66 9.44 -4.03
C ASP A 37 4.34 9.26 -2.65
N LEU A 38 4.32 8.04 -2.09
CA LEU A 38 4.97 7.74 -0.82
C LEU A 38 6.50 7.78 -0.92
N ILE A 39 7.07 7.30 -2.03
CA ILE A 39 8.52 7.37 -2.29
C ILE A 39 8.96 8.84 -2.35
N ASP A 40 8.20 9.70 -3.02
CA ASP A 40 8.49 11.13 -3.09
C ASP A 40 8.43 11.83 -1.72
N VAL A 41 7.53 11.40 -0.84
CA VAL A 41 7.35 11.98 0.50
C VAL A 41 8.36 11.45 1.51
N VAL A 42 8.60 10.13 1.52
CA VAL A 42 9.55 9.48 2.45
C VAL A 42 10.99 9.83 2.05
N GLY A 43 11.30 9.84 0.75
CA GLY A 43 12.64 10.09 0.24
C GLY A 43 13.69 9.17 0.86
N GLU A 44 14.75 9.76 1.40
CA GLU A 44 15.86 9.04 2.04
C GLU A 44 15.69 8.88 3.57
N ASP A 45 14.56 9.32 4.14
CA ASP A 45 14.33 9.22 5.59
C ASP A 45 13.73 7.86 5.96
N GLU A 46 14.60 6.90 6.30
CA GLU A 46 14.20 5.57 6.75
C GLU A 46 13.37 5.59 8.06
N ASN A 47 13.42 6.68 8.84
CA ASN A 47 12.62 6.83 10.07
C ASN A 47 11.30 7.60 9.84
N HIS A 48 10.96 7.88 8.58
CA HIS A 48 9.77 8.65 8.25
C HIS A 48 8.49 7.97 8.77
N PRO A 49 7.51 8.69 9.36
CA PRO A 49 6.29 8.09 9.89
C PRO A 49 5.49 7.26 8.86
N LEU A 50 5.64 7.57 7.57
CA LEU A 50 4.97 6.86 6.46
C LEU A 50 5.80 5.70 5.88
N ALA A 51 7.02 5.45 6.35
CA ALA A 51 7.84 4.33 5.86
C ALA A 51 7.12 2.98 6.06
N SER A 52 6.48 2.80 7.22
CA SER A 52 5.68 1.57 7.47
C SER A 52 4.43 1.48 6.59
N LEU A 53 3.86 2.61 6.16
CA LEU A 53 2.76 2.60 5.19
C LEU A 53 3.25 2.21 3.80
N MET A 54 4.41 2.73 3.39
CA MET A 54 5.07 2.37 2.12
C MET A 54 5.31 0.86 2.03
N GLU A 55 5.81 0.24 3.10
CA GLU A 55 5.96 -1.21 3.21
C GLU A 55 4.63 -1.95 3.04
N VAL A 56 3.57 -1.53 3.74
CA VAL A 56 2.24 -2.14 3.62
C VAL A 56 1.70 -2.05 2.20
N ILE A 57 1.87 -0.91 1.52
CA ILE A 57 1.44 -0.75 0.13
C ILE A 57 2.22 -1.68 -0.81
N GLY A 58 3.53 -1.81 -0.62
CA GLY A 58 4.37 -2.73 -1.39
C GLY A 58 3.89 -4.17 -1.29
N VAL A 59 3.58 -4.65 -0.08
CA VAL A 59 3.04 -6.01 0.14
C VAL A 59 1.68 -6.22 -0.56
N LEU A 60 0.83 -5.19 -0.60
CA LEU A 60 -0.48 -5.29 -1.27
C LEU A 60 -0.35 -5.36 -2.80
N ILE A 61 0.64 -4.66 -3.37
CA ILE A 61 1.02 -4.71 -4.78
C ILE A 61 1.58 -6.09 -5.12
N GLU A 62 2.60 -6.55 -4.38
CA GLU A 62 3.25 -7.84 -4.57
C GLU A 62 2.23 -8.99 -4.56
N LYS A 63 1.33 -9.00 -3.57
CA LYS A 63 0.27 -10.01 -3.50
C LYS A 63 -0.65 -10.03 -4.72
N TYR A 64 -0.96 -8.87 -5.30
CA TYR A 64 -1.75 -8.83 -6.52
C TYR A 64 -0.98 -9.40 -7.71
N GLU A 65 0.31 -9.04 -7.81
CA GLU A 65 1.19 -9.53 -8.88
C GLU A 65 1.37 -11.05 -8.82
N GLU A 66 1.57 -11.65 -7.64
CA GLU A 66 1.63 -13.11 -7.46
C GLU A 66 0.40 -13.83 -8.04
N GLU A 67 -0.79 -13.23 -7.91
CA GLU A 67 -2.04 -13.82 -8.38
C GLU A 67 -2.31 -13.59 -9.89
N HIS A 68 -1.72 -12.54 -10.49
CA HIS A 68 -2.12 -12.05 -11.82
C HIS A 68 -0.99 -11.97 -12.85
N VAL A 69 0.27 -11.93 -12.42
CA VAL A 69 1.45 -11.86 -13.28
C VAL A 69 2.12 -13.22 -13.28
N PRO A 70 2.31 -13.86 -14.45
CA PRO A 70 3.06 -15.11 -14.53
C PRO A 70 4.48 -14.89 -14.00
N GLU A 71 4.95 -15.77 -13.12
CA GLU A 71 6.35 -15.78 -12.72
C GLU A 71 7.23 -15.84 -13.98
N LEU A 72 8.25 -14.97 -14.04
CA LEU A 72 9.25 -15.04 -15.08
C LEU A 72 10.05 -16.33 -14.87
N THR A 73 9.63 -17.40 -15.52
CA THR A 73 10.45 -18.60 -15.64
C THR A 73 11.60 -18.27 -16.59
N GLU A 74 12.81 -18.04 -16.06
CA GLU A 74 14.01 -18.00 -16.88
C GLU A 74 14.10 -19.31 -17.69
N VAL A 75 14.20 -19.17 -19.03
CA VAL A 75 14.34 -20.29 -19.98
C VAL A 75 15.81 -20.52 -20.29
#